data_AF-A0A1Y1Y8V1-F1
#
_entry.id   AF-A0A1Y1Y8V1-F1
#
_cell.length_a   1.000
_cell.length_b   1.000
_cell.length_c   1.000
_cell.angle_alpha   90.00
_cell.angle_beta   90.00
_cell.angle_gamma   90.00
#
_symmetry.space_group_name_H-M   'P 1'
#
loop_
_entity.id
_entity.type
_entity.pdbx_description
1 polymer ?
#
loop_
_entity_poly.entity_id
_entity_poly.type
_entity_poly.pdbx_seq_one_letter_code
_entity_poly.pdbx_strand_id
1 'polypeptide(L)' 'CIACCKSFNRKDNYLRHFRTHIGDFPHPCPYERCDQGFTRSDQLARHFASKHTD' A
#
# COMPACT_ATOMS: atom_id res chain seq x y z
N CYS A 1 7.37 4.54 -14.58
CA CYS A 1 7.13 3.18 -14.09
C CYS A 1 7.31 2.28 -15.28
N ILE A 2 8.18 1.28 -15.21
CA ILE A 2 8.42 0.39 -16.35
C ILE A 2 7.20 -0.49 -16.66
N ALA A 3 6.36 -0.80 -15.66
CA ALA A 3 5.20 -1.68 -15.83
C ALA A 3 3.95 -0.97 -16.38
N CYS A 4 3.81 0.35 -16.20
CA CYS A 4 2.60 1.08 -16.60
C CYS A 4 2.85 2.49 -17.17
N CYS A 5 4.09 2.80 -17.55
CA CYS A 5 4.53 4.07 -18.12
C CYS A 5 4.25 5.35 -17.28
N LYS A 6 3.75 5.22 -16.04
CA LYS A 6 3.47 6.36 -15.17
C LYS A 6 4.75 7.09 -14.72
N SER A 7 4.83 8.40 -14.92
CA SER A 7 6.00 9.21 -14.52
C SER A 7 5.92 9.67 -13.07
N PHE A 8 7.08 9.83 -12.43
CA PHE A 8 7.23 10.31 -11.06
C PHE A 8 8.38 11.31 -10.99
N ASN A 9 8.19 12.40 -10.26
CA ASN A 9 9.22 13.44 -10.05
C ASN A 9 10.21 13.09 -8.94
N ARG A 10 9.95 12.03 -8.15
CA ARG A 10 10.81 11.57 -7.05
C ARG A 10 10.96 10.06 -7.04
N LYS A 11 12.17 9.59 -6.70
CA LYS A 11 12.53 8.16 -6.66
C LYS A 11 11.72 7.39 -5.62
N ASP A 12 11.51 7.94 -4.44
CA ASP A 12 10.72 7.31 -3.37
C ASP A 12 9.25 7.10 -3.78
N ASN A 13 8.65 8.07 -4.48
CA ASN A 13 7.32 7.93 -5.05
C ASN A 13 7.26 6.80 -6.10
N TYR A 14 8.26 6.72 -6.97
CA TYR A 14 8.40 5.64 -7.95
C TYR A 14 8.51 4.27 -7.26
N LEU A 15 9.41 4.11 -6.29
CA LEU A 15 9.65 2.84 -5.61
C LEU A 15 8.39 2.37 -4.88
N ARG A 16 7.73 3.26 -4.15
CA ARG A 16 6.45 2.96 -3.49
C ARG A 16 5.37 2.55 -4.48
N HIS A 17 5.27 3.22 -5.62
CA HIS A 17 4.32 2.82 -6.65
C HIS A 17 4.67 1.45 -7.23
N PHE A 18 5.95 1.17 -7.48
CA PHE A 18 6.38 -0.09 -8.08
C PHE A 18 6.02 -1.30 -7.22
N ARG A 19 6.03 -1.16 -5.90
CA ARG A 19 5.55 -2.17 -4.94
C ARG A 19 4.14 -2.70 -5.25
N THR A 20 3.25 -1.86 -5.77
CA THR A 20 1.87 -2.28 -6.11
C THR A 20 1.82 -3.25 -7.28
N HIS A 21 2.84 -3.26 -8.16
CA HIS A 21 2.90 -4.19 -9.29
C HIS A 21 3.39 -5.57 -8.87
N ILE A 22 4.27 -5.64 -7.87
CA ILE A 22 4.86 -6.89 -7.39
C ILE A 22 4.15 -7.48 -6.17
N GLY A 23 3.09 -6.81 -5.69
CA GLY A 23 2.36 -7.24 -4.49
C GLY A 23 3.15 -7.08 -3.18
N ASP A 24 4.15 -6.19 -3.14
CA ASP A 24 4.93 -5.92 -1.93
C ASP A 24 4.18 -4.92 -1.03
N PHE A 25 3.60 -5.42 0.05
CA PHE A 25 2.82 -4.63 0.98
C PHE A 25 3.41 -4.74 2.40
N PRO A 26 4.39 -3.89 2.77
CA PRO A 26 5.07 -3.98 4.06
C PRO A 26 4.17 -3.69 5.27
N HIS A 27 2.93 -3.21 5.03
CA HIS A 27 1.95 -2.93 6.07
C HIS A 27 0.71 -3.80 5.87
N PRO A 28 0.74 -5.08 6.29
CA PRO A 28 -0.45 -5.94 6.28
C PRO A 28 -1.46 -5.50 7.36
N CYS A 29 -2.74 -5.71 7.10
CA CYS A 29 -3.77 -5.53 8.11
C CYS A 29 -3.60 -6.57 9.22
N PRO A 30 -3.58 -6.18 10.51
CA PRO A 30 -3.40 -7.13 11.61
C PRO A 30 -4.70 -7.88 11.99
N TYR A 31 -5.84 -7.57 11.37
CA TYR A 31 -7.12 -8.17 11.72
C TYR A 31 -7.23 -9.59 11.13
N GLU A 32 -7.46 -10.60 11.97
CA GLU A 32 -7.61 -11.99 11.53
C GLU A 32 -8.83 -12.10 10.59
N ARG A 33 -8.60 -12.52 9.33
CA ARG A 33 -9.54 -12.53 8.18
C ARG A 33 -9.56 -11.28 7.30
N CYS A 34 -8.62 -10.35 7.47
CA CYS A 34 -8.42 -9.26 6.52
C CYS A 34 -7.09 -9.43 5.77
N ASP A 35 -7.15 -9.82 4.51
CA ASP A 35 -5.96 -10.03 3.66
C ASP A 35 -5.49 -8.75 2.96
N GLN A 36 -5.91 -7.57 3.44
CA GLN A 36 -5.52 -6.30 2.84
C GLN A 36 -4.09 -5.92 3.26
N GLY A 37 -3.25 -5.63 2.27
CA GLY A 37 -1.91 -5.08 2.45
C GLY A 37 -1.79 -3.67 1.90
N PHE A 38 -0.97 -2.84 2.54
CA PHE A 38 -0.76 -1.46 2.13
C PHE A 38 0.72 -1.15 1.90
N THR A 39 0.98 -0.26 0.93
CA THR A 39 2.34 0.23 0.64
C THR A 39 2.79 1.32 1.62
N ARG A 40 1.87 1.85 2.44
CA ARG A 40 2.13 2.91 3.42
C ARG A 40 1.34 2.68 4.71
N SER A 41 1.91 3.11 5.83
CA SER A 41 1.29 3.04 7.15
C SER A 41 0.02 3.90 7.29
N ASP A 42 -0.02 5.10 6.70
CA ASP A 42 -1.22 5.96 6.78
C ASP A 42 -2.42 5.37 6.02
N GLN A 43 -2.18 4.59 4.97
CA GLN A 43 -3.24 3.87 4.27
C GLN A 43 -3.82 2.74 5.13
N LEU A 44 -2.95 1.98 5.80
CA LEU A 44 -3.36 0.96 6.76
C LEU A 44 -4.15 1.58 7.91
N ALA A 45 -3.66 2.67 8.51
CA ALA A 45 -4.34 3.33 9.62
C ALA A 45 -5.76 3.76 9.25
N ARG A 46 -5.94 4.38 8.08
CA ARG A 46 -7.26 4.77 7.57
C ARG A 46 -8.15 3.57 7.26
N HIS A 47 -7.59 2.50 6.69
CA HIS A 47 -8.33 1.27 6.45
C HIS A 47 -8.82 0.69 7.79
N PHE A 48 -7.93 0.52 8.76
CA PHE A 48 -8.24 -0.04 10.06
C PHE A 48 -9.33 0.79 10.77
N ALA A 49 -9.18 2.11 10.80
CA ALA A 49 -10.14 3.04 11.39
C ALA A 49 -11.51 3.13 10.69
N SER A 50 -11.66 2.57 9.48
CA SER A 50 -12.94 2.60 8.74
C SER A 50 -13.57 1.23 8.55
N LYS A 51 -12.82 0.16 8.83
CA LYS A 51 -13.23 -1.24 8.56
C LYS A 51 -13.15 -2.14 9.78
N HIS A 52 -12.39 -1.77 10.81
CA HIS A 52 -12.08 -2.62 11.96
C HIS A 52 -12.15 -1.89 13.31
N THR A 53 -12.62 -0.64 13.32
CA THR A 53 -12.99 0.07 14.54
C THR A 53 -14.50 0.27 14.49
N ASP A 54 -15.23 -0.43 15.36
CA ASP A 54 -16.59 -0.05 15.77
C ASP A 54 -16.54 1.13 16.75
#